data_AF-A0A9Q9CLX9-F1
#
_entry.id   AF-A0A9Q9CLX9-F1
#
_cell.length_a   1.000
_cell.length_b   1.000
_cell.length_c   1.000
_cell.angle_alpha   90.00
_cell.angle_beta   90.00
_cell.angle_gamma   90.00
#
_symmetry.space_group_name_H-M   'P 1'
#
loop_
_entity.id
_entity.type
_entity.pdbx_description
1 polymer ?
#
loop_
_entity_poly.entity_id
_entity_poly.type
_entity_poly.pdbx_seq_one_letter_code
_entity_poly.pdbx_strand_id
1 'polypeptide(L)'
;MKKFIVAMMTCLFMVFSLFGCSPANEQESDSNQAAQSENDSSTSDQEENQTSIPEDNNSDSNTDSTNKTESDDSNQDDNSDSNQTPNTQQRISRLYYYDIEQNQMFYVDKEVDVIENAYVNALTEALKENQDNKDFVTINEDTFVTSATLDEESGILNIYFNESFHLSTNLGSGIEAGFIDALVNTYGYNYNVDKVAIYVQNKLYEDQRGPMPDGYFKVTAEDAVKYE
;
A
#
# COMPACT_ATOMS: atom_id res chain seq x y z
N MET A 1 29.60 -25.36 -4.85
CA MET A 1 28.72 -26.48 -4.42
C MET A 1 29.34 -27.20 -3.21
N LYS A 2 28.84 -26.93 -2.00
CA LYS A 2 29.16 -27.69 -0.78
C LYS A 2 27.86 -27.88 -0.03
N LYS A 3 27.39 -29.13 0.03
CA LYS A 3 26.13 -29.54 0.66
C LYS A 3 26.41 -29.80 2.14
N PHE A 4 25.78 -29.03 3.03
CA PHE A 4 25.75 -29.35 4.45
C PHE A 4 24.51 -30.19 4.73
N ILE A 5 24.74 -31.46 5.08
CA ILE A 5 23.74 -32.37 5.62
C ILE A 5 23.84 -32.23 7.14
N VAL A 6 22.81 -31.71 7.78
CA VAL A 6 22.64 -31.82 9.24
C VAL A 6 21.32 -32.51 9.50
N ALA A 7 21.43 -33.60 10.25
CA ALA A 7 20.42 -34.62 10.45
C ALA A 7 19.30 -34.14 11.39
N MET A 8 18.08 -34.47 10.98
CA MET A 8 16.81 -34.34 11.70
C MET A 8 16.76 -35.37 12.84
N MET A 9 16.81 -34.92 14.09
CA MET A 9 16.62 -35.75 15.28
C MET A 9 15.22 -35.51 15.86
N THR A 10 14.28 -36.34 15.43
CA THR A 10 12.91 -36.42 15.92
C THR A 10 12.87 -37.07 17.30
N CYS A 11 12.68 -36.27 18.35
CA CYS A 11 12.29 -36.78 19.67
C CYS A 11 10.76 -36.85 19.76
N LEU A 12 10.28 -38.07 19.55
CA LEU A 12 8.98 -38.59 19.92
C LEU A 12 8.80 -38.49 21.45
N PHE A 13 7.90 -37.64 21.94
CA PHE A 13 7.30 -37.81 23.27
C PHE A 13 5.79 -37.83 23.15
N MET A 14 5.26 -39.03 23.36
CA MET A 14 3.84 -39.37 23.44
C MET A 14 3.20 -38.80 24.71
N VAL A 15 2.01 -38.25 24.50
CA VAL A 15 0.75 -38.50 25.25
C VAL A 15 0.80 -38.40 26.77
N PHE A 16 0.17 -37.36 27.31
CA PHE A 16 -0.58 -37.44 28.56
C PHE A 16 -1.92 -36.66 28.50
N SER A 17 -2.99 -37.46 28.47
CA SER A 17 -4.27 -37.32 29.20
C SER A 17 -5.19 -36.10 29.03
N LEU A 18 -6.25 -36.33 28.26
CA LEU A 18 -7.68 -36.27 28.64
C LEU A 18 -8.01 -35.78 30.06
N PHE A 19 -8.83 -34.72 30.18
CA PHE A 19 -9.96 -34.46 31.12
C PHE A 19 -10.46 -33.02 30.80
N GLY A 20 -11.72 -32.68 30.53
CA GLY A 20 -12.97 -33.42 30.43
C GLY A 20 -14.07 -32.52 29.83
N CYS A 21 -15.15 -33.14 29.35
CA CYS A 21 -16.42 -32.48 29.02
C CYS A 21 -17.27 -32.26 30.28
N SER A 22 -17.94 -31.12 30.39
CA SER A 22 -19.38 -31.04 30.73
C SER A 22 -19.94 -29.63 30.52
N PRO A 23 -21.27 -29.49 30.32
CA PRO A 23 -21.82 -28.63 29.30
C PRO A 23 -22.53 -27.36 29.82
N ALA A 24 -22.84 -26.50 28.84
CA ALA A 24 -24.03 -25.66 28.68
C ALA A 24 -24.65 -24.98 29.91
N ASN A 25 -24.74 -23.64 29.82
CA ASN A 25 -25.96 -22.97 30.21
C ASN A 25 -26.39 -22.07 29.06
N GLU A 26 -27.39 -22.53 28.32
CA GLU A 26 -28.26 -21.67 27.53
C GLU A 26 -29.08 -20.83 28.50
N GLN A 27 -29.12 -19.53 28.27
CA GLN A 27 -30.31 -18.76 28.59
C GLN A 27 -30.60 -17.87 27.39
N GLU A 28 -31.39 -18.41 26.46
CA GLU A 28 -32.35 -17.60 25.73
C GLU A 28 -33.31 -16.97 26.74
N SER A 29 -33.49 -15.66 26.63
CA SER A 29 -34.79 -15.05 26.89
C SER A 29 -35.03 -13.97 25.86
N ASP A 30 -35.79 -14.36 24.85
CA ASP A 30 -36.71 -13.54 24.07
C ASP A 30 -37.30 -12.36 24.87
N SER A 31 -37.38 -11.19 24.23
CA SER A 31 -38.69 -10.62 23.86
C SER A 31 -38.58 -9.19 23.31
N ASN A 32 -39.10 -9.05 22.07
CA ASN A 32 -39.99 -8.00 21.54
C ASN A 32 -39.52 -6.52 21.54
N GLN A 33 -39.37 -5.86 20.38
CA GLN A 33 -40.30 -5.55 19.25
C GLN A 33 -41.06 -4.22 19.44
N ALA A 34 -41.17 -3.51 18.29
CA ALA A 34 -42.00 -2.35 17.93
C ALA A 34 -41.34 -0.96 18.16
N ALA A 35 -40.94 -0.27 17.08
CA ALA A 35 -41.74 0.67 16.26
C ALA A 35 -41.84 2.04 16.96
N GLN A 36 -41.65 3.24 16.38
CA GLN A 36 -41.94 3.86 15.09
C GLN A 36 -40.97 5.06 14.95
N SER A 37 -40.42 5.37 13.77
CA SER A 37 -40.89 6.45 12.88
C SER A 37 -41.28 7.75 13.59
N GLU A 38 -40.50 8.82 13.37
CA GLU A 38 -41.09 10.09 12.93
C GLU A 38 -40.07 10.91 12.13
N ASN A 39 -40.59 11.37 11.01
CA ASN A 39 -40.02 12.23 10.01
C ASN A 39 -40.16 13.66 10.54
N ASP A 40 -39.12 14.50 10.46
CA ASP A 40 -39.39 15.93 10.44
C ASP A 40 -38.56 16.64 9.38
N SER A 41 -39.32 17.33 8.54
CA SER A 41 -38.92 18.13 7.41
C SER A 41 -38.96 19.56 7.89
N SER A 42 -37.88 20.31 7.69
CA SER A 42 -37.98 21.76 7.55
C SER A 42 -36.78 22.31 6.77
N THR A 43 -37.13 22.92 5.65
CA THR A 43 -36.35 23.77 4.76
C THR A 43 -36.07 25.13 5.41
N SER A 44 -35.14 25.89 4.77
CA SER A 44 -34.95 27.35 4.78
C SER A 44 -33.74 27.80 5.64
N ASP A 45 -32.83 28.69 5.23
CA ASP A 45 -32.67 29.53 4.05
C ASP A 45 -31.17 29.84 3.82
N GLN A 46 -30.84 30.20 2.56
CA GLN A 46 -29.57 30.79 2.16
C GLN A 46 -29.41 32.21 2.73
N GLU A 47 -28.20 32.57 3.14
CA GLU A 47 -27.79 33.97 3.22
C GLU A 47 -26.38 34.14 2.63
N GLU A 48 -26.33 34.73 1.45
CA GLU A 48 -25.12 35.28 0.84
C GLU A 48 -24.76 36.58 1.53
N ASN A 49 -23.46 36.86 1.72
CA ASN A 49 -23.01 38.24 1.82
C ASN A 49 -21.69 38.44 1.07
N GLN A 50 -21.81 39.13 -0.06
CA GLN A 50 -20.73 39.74 -0.82
C GLN A 50 -20.18 40.94 -0.06
N THR A 51 -18.87 41.19 -0.13
CA THR A 51 -18.38 42.56 -0.24
C THR A 51 -17.13 42.61 -1.14
N SER A 52 -17.36 43.20 -2.30
CA SER A 52 -16.49 43.80 -3.31
C SER A 52 -15.51 44.83 -2.70
N ILE A 53 -14.44 45.39 -3.30
CA ILE A 53 -14.18 46.04 -4.60
C ILE A 53 -12.60 46.29 -4.68
N PRO A 54 -11.96 46.99 -5.66
CA PRO A 54 -11.35 46.50 -6.93
C PRO A 54 -9.88 46.93 -7.23
N GLU A 55 -9.39 46.46 -8.40
CA GLU A 55 -8.65 47.14 -9.51
C GLU A 55 -7.38 48.01 -9.28
N ASP A 56 -6.29 47.70 -10.00
CA ASP A 56 -5.85 48.33 -11.28
C ASP A 56 -4.34 48.00 -11.54
N ASN A 57 -3.98 47.28 -12.62
CA ASN A 57 -3.60 47.74 -13.97
C ASN A 57 -2.19 48.37 -14.16
N ASN A 58 -1.31 47.54 -14.74
CA ASN A 58 -0.57 47.73 -16.01
C ASN A 58 0.74 48.59 -16.12
N SER A 59 1.62 48.03 -16.98
CA SER A 59 2.52 48.69 -17.96
C SER A 59 4.04 48.73 -17.71
N ASP A 60 4.73 47.78 -18.35
CA ASP A 60 5.73 47.94 -19.43
C ASP A 60 6.80 49.05 -19.37
N SER A 61 8.09 48.66 -19.52
CA SER A 61 9.10 49.34 -20.37
C SER A 61 10.45 48.61 -20.37
N ASN A 62 10.90 48.23 -21.57
CA ASN A 62 12.30 47.95 -21.95
C ASN A 62 13.21 49.19 -21.77
N THR A 63 14.55 49.00 -21.66
CA THR A 63 15.58 49.52 -22.60
C THR A 63 17.03 49.28 -22.08
N ASP A 64 17.73 48.42 -22.82
CA ASP A 64 19.13 48.43 -23.31
C ASP A 64 20.19 49.42 -22.77
N SER A 65 21.41 48.92 -22.53
CA SER A 65 22.69 49.59 -22.87
C SER A 65 23.90 48.64 -22.77
N THR A 66 24.64 48.61 -23.89
CA THR A 66 25.81 47.81 -24.27
C THR A 66 27.14 48.44 -23.80
N ASN A 67 28.17 47.63 -23.48
CA ASN A 67 29.53 47.71 -24.12
C ASN A 67 30.56 46.66 -23.59
N LYS A 68 30.98 45.76 -24.51
CA LYS A 68 32.35 45.41 -24.99
C LYS A 68 33.58 45.71 -24.07
N THR A 69 34.61 44.86 -23.85
CA THR A 69 35.50 44.14 -24.81
C THR A 69 36.51 43.22 -24.05
N GLU A 70 36.80 42.02 -24.62
CA GLU A 70 38.04 41.18 -24.75
C GLU A 70 39.22 41.33 -23.72
N SER A 71 40.00 40.33 -23.26
CA SER A 71 40.62 39.14 -23.91
C SER A 71 41.26 38.16 -22.88
N ASP A 72 41.60 36.96 -23.37
CA ASP A 72 42.69 36.02 -22.99
C ASP A 72 42.57 34.97 -21.85
N ASP A 73 42.44 33.72 -22.34
CA ASP A 73 43.30 32.54 -22.17
C ASP A 73 43.27 31.68 -20.88
N SER A 74 42.97 30.40 -21.14
CA SER A 74 43.19 29.14 -20.42
C SER A 74 43.06 29.07 -18.89
N ASN A 75 42.04 28.34 -18.44
CA ASN A 75 42.29 27.07 -17.74
C ASN A 75 41.07 26.14 -17.76
N GLN A 76 41.40 24.86 -17.93
CA GLN A 76 40.56 23.68 -17.93
C GLN A 76 39.81 23.55 -16.60
N ASP A 77 38.48 23.53 -16.63
CA ASP A 77 37.66 22.98 -15.55
C ASP A 77 36.68 21.97 -16.16
N ASP A 78 36.91 20.71 -15.81
CA ASP A 78 36.03 19.58 -16.06
C ASP A 78 34.71 19.82 -15.34
N ASN A 79 33.72 20.42 -16.01
CA ASN A 79 32.35 20.36 -15.55
C ASN A 79 31.65 19.21 -16.25
N SER A 80 31.80 18.02 -15.67
CA SER A 80 31.02 16.84 -16.01
C SER A 80 29.55 17.16 -15.73
N ASP A 81 28.83 17.51 -16.79
CA ASP A 81 27.37 17.51 -16.83
C ASP A 81 26.91 16.06 -16.68
N SER A 82 26.82 15.62 -15.44
CA SER A 82 26.27 14.34 -15.04
C SER A 82 24.76 14.39 -15.21
N ASN A 83 24.29 14.32 -16.46
CA ASN A 83 23.01 13.70 -16.76
C ASN A 83 23.14 12.19 -16.48
N GLN A 84 23.15 11.82 -15.20
CA GLN A 84 23.03 10.42 -14.81
C GLN A 84 21.59 10.01 -15.11
N THR A 85 21.41 9.25 -16.20
CA THR A 85 20.18 8.49 -16.41
C THR A 85 19.93 7.65 -15.16
N PRO A 86 18.72 7.69 -14.57
CA PRO A 86 18.41 6.90 -13.40
C PRO A 86 18.70 5.43 -13.68
N ASN A 87 19.37 4.77 -12.74
CA ASN A 87 19.73 3.36 -12.90
C ASN A 87 18.48 2.49 -12.70
N THR A 88 18.00 1.88 -13.78
CA THR A 88 16.85 0.97 -13.79
C THR A 88 17.31 -0.48 -13.82
N GLN A 89 16.77 -1.32 -12.94
CA GLN A 89 17.05 -2.75 -12.87
C GLN A 89 15.76 -3.57 -12.97
N GLN A 90 15.74 -4.56 -13.86
CA GLN A 90 14.62 -5.49 -13.99
C GLN A 90 14.69 -6.60 -12.95
N ARG A 91 13.56 -6.85 -12.28
CA ARG A 91 13.44 -7.90 -11.26
C ARG A 91 12.15 -8.69 -11.43
N ILE A 92 12.28 -10.01 -11.56
CA ILE A 92 11.12 -10.92 -11.46
C ILE A 92 10.58 -10.83 -10.03
N SER A 93 9.31 -10.46 -9.93
CA SER A 93 8.62 -10.18 -8.69
C SER A 93 7.26 -10.87 -8.69
N ARG A 94 6.81 -11.32 -7.52
CA ARG A 94 5.49 -11.94 -7.37
C ARG A 94 4.47 -10.92 -6.91
N LEU A 95 3.45 -10.68 -7.73
CA LEU A 95 2.33 -9.79 -7.42
C LEU A 95 1.14 -10.65 -7.00
N TYR A 96 0.50 -10.31 -5.89
CA TYR A 96 -0.69 -10.99 -5.40
C TYR A 96 -1.93 -10.14 -5.66
N TYR A 97 -3.03 -10.81 -5.97
CA TYR A 97 -4.32 -10.19 -6.29
C TYR A 97 -5.43 -10.95 -5.59
N TYR A 98 -6.36 -10.22 -4.97
CA TYR A 98 -7.57 -10.80 -4.42
C TYR A 98 -8.68 -10.74 -5.48
N ASP A 99 -9.24 -11.91 -5.81
CA ASP A 99 -10.34 -12.06 -6.76
C ASP A 99 -11.68 -12.00 -6.01
N ILE A 100 -12.52 -11.01 -6.33
CA ILE A 100 -13.78 -10.77 -5.63
C ILE A 100 -14.89 -11.76 -5.99
N GLU A 101 -14.84 -12.35 -7.18
CA GLU A 101 -15.85 -13.31 -7.65
C GLU A 101 -15.58 -14.69 -7.04
N GLN A 102 -14.30 -15.08 -7.00
CA GLN A 102 -13.87 -16.38 -6.47
C GLN A 102 -13.59 -16.35 -4.96
N ASN A 103 -13.45 -15.16 -4.36
CA ASN A 103 -13.04 -15.00 -2.96
C ASN A 103 -11.73 -15.76 -2.67
N GLN A 104 -10.73 -15.56 -3.55
CA GLN A 104 -9.49 -16.33 -3.58
C GLN A 104 -8.29 -15.42 -3.86
N MET A 105 -7.17 -15.71 -3.19
CA MET A 105 -5.89 -15.07 -3.47
C MET A 105 -5.21 -15.73 -4.67
N PHE A 106 -4.84 -14.92 -5.65
CA PHE A 106 -4.05 -15.32 -6.79
C PHE A 106 -2.68 -14.64 -6.79
N TYR A 107 -1.72 -15.19 -7.54
CA TYR A 107 -0.45 -14.53 -7.80
C TYR A 107 0.03 -14.67 -9.25
N VAL A 108 0.80 -13.68 -9.69
CA VAL A 108 1.52 -13.65 -10.98
C VAL A 108 2.98 -13.31 -10.73
N ASP A 109 3.90 -14.01 -11.42
CA ASP A 109 5.32 -13.64 -11.44
C ASP A 109 5.55 -12.73 -12.67
N LYS A 110 5.90 -11.46 -12.45
CA LYS A 110 6.09 -10.44 -13.50
C LYS A 110 7.47 -9.78 -13.38
N GLU A 111 8.02 -9.37 -14.52
CA GLU A 111 9.20 -8.51 -14.53
C GLU A 111 8.81 -7.07 -14.17
N VAL A 112 9.47 -6.51 -13.16
CA VAL A 112 9.21 -5.16 -12.66
C VAL A 112 10.48 -4.33 -12.80
N ASP A 113 10.35 -3.13 -13.38
CA ASP A 113 11.44 -2.15 -13.52
C ASP A 113 11.63 -1.38 -12.21
N VAL A 114 12.81 -1.51 -11.60
CA VAL A 114 13.17 -0.87 -10.33
C VAL A 114 14.09 0.32 -10.57
N ILE A 115 13.58 1.52 -10.29
CA ILE A 115 14.34 2.77 -10.39
C ILE A 115 14.98 3.07 -9.02
N GLU A 116 16.30 3.27 -8.98
CA GLU A 116 17.03 3.88 -7.85
C GLU A 116 16.67 3.34 -6.44
N ASN A 117 16.56 2.02 -6.31
CA ASN A 117 16.21 1.30 -5.07
C ASN A 117 14.74 1.46 -4.58
N ALA A 118 13.86 2.05 -5.37
CA ALA A 118 12.43 2.20 -5.04
C ALA A 118 11.61 0.93 -5.31
N TYR A 119 12.06 -0.23 -4.83
CA TYR A 119 11.46 -1.52 -5.20
C TYR A 119 10.00 -1.67 -4.73
N VAL A 120 9.66 -1.26 -3.50
CA VAL A 120 8.25 -1.26 -3.04
C VAL A 120 7.38 -0.35 -3.92
N ASN A 121 7.88 0.80 -4.33
CA ASN A 121 7.14 1.68 -5.23
C ASN A 121 6.93 1.02 -6.60
N ALA A 122 7.96 0.37 -7.15
CA ALA A 122 7.84 -0.36 -8.42
C ALA A 122 6.82 -1.51 -8.35
N LEU A 123 6.78 -2.25 -7.24
CA LEU A 123 5.74 -3.26 -6.99
C LEU A 123 4.34 -2.63 -6.93
N THR A 124 4.23 -1.46 -6.29
CA THR A 124 2.96 -0.73 -6.15
C THR A 124 2.46 -0.22 -7.50
N GLU A 125 3.34 0.31 -8.34
CA GLU A 125 2.98 0.69 -9.72
C GLU A 125 2.52 -0.53 -10.53
N ALA A 126 3.19 -1.67 -10.39
CA ALA A 126 2.79 -2.89 -11.09
C ALA A 126 1.42 -3.45 -10.64
N LEU A 127 1.01 -3.17 -9.39
CA LEU A 127 -0.29 -3.56 -8.83
C LEU A 127 -1.48 -2.68 -9.29
N LYS A 128 -1.23 -1.60 -10.05
CA LYS A 128 -2.28 -0.81 -10.70
C LYS A 128 -2.95 -1.58 -11.84
N GLU A 129 -2.19 -2.47 -12.50
CA GLU A 129 -2.71 -3.35 -13.53
C GLU A 129 -3.37 -4.60 -12.93
N ASN A 130 -4.57 -4.93 -13.43
CA ASN A 130 -5.37 -6.07 -12.99
C ASN A 130 -5.11 -7.38 -13.76
N GLN A 131 -4.04 -7.45 -14.55
CA GLN A 131 -3.70 -8.64 -15.35
C GLN A 131 -4.83 -9.07 -16.31
N ASP A 132 -5.55 -8.10 -16.89
CA ASP A 132 -6.74 -8.30 -17.72
C ASP A 132 -7.91 -9.05 -17.01
N ASN A 133 -7.82 -9.26 -15.69
CA ASN A 133 -8.89 -9.82 -14.88
C ASN A 133 -9.66 -8.71 -14.14
N LYS A 134 -10.89 -8.43 -14.59
CA LYS A 134 -11.75 -7.41 -13.99
C LYS A 134 -12.15 -7.70 -12.53
N ASP A 135 -12.01 -8.94 -12.08
CA ASP A 135 -12.40 -9.36 -10.74
C ASP A 135 -11.24 -9.25 -9.73
N PHE A 136 -10.03 -8.93 -10.20
CA PHE A 136 -8.92 -8.56 -9.32
C PHE A 136 -9.07 -7.13 -8.80
N VAL A 137 -9.03 -6.97 -7.48
CA VAL A 137 -8.99 -5.64 -6.85
C VAL A 137 -7.62 -5.01 -7.09
N THR A 138 -7.61 -3.78 -7.61
CA THR A 138 -6.38 -3.02 -7.85
C THR A 138 -6.30 -1.76 -6.99
N ILE A 139 -5.05 -1.32 -6.81
CA ILE A 139 -4.76 -0.04 -6.19
C ILE A 139 -5.16 1.11 -7.14
N ASN A 140 -5.64 2.23 -6.61
CA ASN A 140 -5.98 3.38 -7.45
C ASN A 140 -4.74 4.03 -8.07
N GLU A 141 -4.92 4.64 -9.24
CA GLU A 141 -3.85 5.23 -10.06
C GLU A 141 -3.02 6.30 -9.33
N ASP A 142 -3.66 7.06 -8.44
CA ASP A 142 -3.01 8.16 -7.71
C ASP A 142 -2.21 7.69 -6.49
N THR A 143 -2.24 6.39 -6.16
CA THR A 143 -1.45 5.86 -5.05
C THR A 143 -0.02 5.62 -5.43
N PHE A 144 0.89 6.03 -4.55
CA PHE A 144 2.32 5.74 -4.62
C PHE A 144 2.92 5.62 -3.21
N VAL A 145 4.09 5.00 -3.15
CA VAL A 145 4.85 4.83 -1.91
C VAL A 145 5.78 6.00 -1.72
N THR A 146 5.57 6.76 -0.64
CA THR A 146 6.43 7.89 -0.26
C THR A 146 7.75 7.42 0.33
N SER A 147 7.75 6.31 1.08
CA SER A 147 8.96 5.66 1.58
C SER A 147 8.67 4.22 2.00
N ALA A 148 9.71 3.38 1.97
CA ALA A 148 9.66 2.04 2.56
C ALA A 148 11.00 1.72 3.23
N THR A 149 10.96 1.08 4.40
CA THR A 149 12.17 0.74 5.17
C THR A 149 11.97 -0.58 5.89
N LEU A 150 12.94 -1.49 5.74
CA LEU A 150 13.01 -2.70 6.55
C LEU A 150 13.67 -2.35 7.88
N ASP A 151 12.95 -2.56 8.98
CA ASP A 151 13.54 -2.58 10.31
C ASP A 151 14.19 -3.96 10.51
N GLU A 152 15.53 -3.99 10.51
CA GLU A 152 16.31 -5.23 10.63
C GLU A 152 16.24 -5.87 12.02
N GLU A 153 15.93 -5.10 13.07
CA GLU A 153 15.82 -5.63 14.43
C GLU A 153 14.48 -6.35 14.61
N SER A 154 13.39 -5.70 14.20
CA SER A 154 12.06 -6.28 14.31
C SER A 154 11.71 -7.20 13.14
N GLY A 155 12.36 -7.07 11.99
CA GLY A 155 12.02 -7.77 10.75
C GLY A 155 10.70 -7.30 10.14
N ILE A 156 10.32 -6.03 10.37
CA ILE A 156 9.08 -5.43 9.86
C ILE A 156 9.42 -4.52 8.67
N LEU A 157 8.79 -4.76 7.53
CA LEU A 157 8.83 -3.82 6.41
C LEU A 157 7.79 -2.72 6.64
N ASN A 158 8.25 -1.49 6.90
CA ASN A 158 7.40 -0.32 7.08
C ASN A 158 7.21 0.37 5.72
N ILE A 159 5.96 0.61 5.33
CA ILE A 159 5.59 1.19 4.03
C ILE A 159 4.67 2.39 4.27
N TYR A 160 5.05 3.54 3.72
CA TYR A 160 4.31 4.79 3.85
C TYR A 160 3.72 5.18 2.50
N PHE A 161 2.40 5.15 2.38
CA PHE A 161 1.70 5.63 1.18
C PHE A 161 1.37 7.12 1.29
N ASN A 162 1.10 7.72 0.13
CA ASN A 162 0.47 9.04 0.07
C ASN A 162 -0.99 8.99 0.55
N GLU A 163 -1.61 10.17 0.67
CA GLU A 163 -2.99 10.29 1.14
C GLU A 163 -4.04 9.74 0.17
N SER A 164 -3.68 9.53 -1.09
CA SER A 164 -4.56 8.91 -2.08
C SER A 164 -4.65 7.40 -1.94
N PHE A 165 -4.06 6.77 -0.92
CA PHE A 165 -4.26 5.36 -0.64
C PHE A 165 -5.72 5.09 -0.27
N HIS A 166 -6.46 4.52 -1.21
CA HIS A 166 -7.79 3.98 -1.00
C HIS A 166 -8.07 2.89 -2.02
N LEU A 167 -9.03 2.03 -1.72
CA LEU A 167 -9.59 1.14 -2.73
C LEU A 167 -10.19 1.97 -3.86
N SER A 168 -9.93 1.59 -5.10
CA SER A 168 -10.55 2.19 -6.29
C SER A 168 -12.10 2.08 -6.28
N THR A 169 -12.65 1.25 -5.40
CA THR A 169 -14.07 0.96 -5.27
C THR A 169 -14.45 0.89 -3.78
N ASN A 170 -15.64 1.38 -3.44
CA ASN A 170 -16.18 1.36 -2.08
C ASN A 170 -16.71 -0.06 -1.77
N LEU A 171 -15.78 -0.99 -1.58
CA LEU A 171 -16.08 -2.41 -1.39
C LEU A 171 -16.28 -2.71 0.11
N GLY A 172 -17.21 -3.62 0.42
CA GLY A 172 -17.49 -4.01 1.81
C GLY A 172 -16.27 -4.62 2.52
N SER A 173 -16.35 -4.71 3.85
CA SER A 173 -15.24 -5.11 4.75
C SER A 173 -14.41 -6.32 4.31
N GLY A 174 -15.05 -7.38 3.83
CA GLY A 174 -14.37 -8.60 3.41
C GLY A 174 -13.44 -8.39 2.21
N ILE A 175 -13.80 -7.49 1.31
CA ILE A 175 -12.98 -7.19 0.13
C ILE A 175 -11.82 -6.28 0.49
N GLU A 176 -12.00 -5.32 1.40
CA GLU A 176 -10.89 -4.52 1.92
C GLU A 176 -9.84 -5.42 2.57
N ALA A 177 -10.25 -6.35 3.43
CA ALA A 177 -9.31 -7.29 4.06
C ALA A 177 -8.53 -8.11 3.03
N GLY A 178 -9.22 -8.69 2.02
CA GLY A 178 -8.57 -9.44 0.96
C GLY A 178 -7.59 -8.61 0.12
N PHE A 179 -7.95 -7.36 -0.20
CA PHE A 179 -7.07 -6.42 -0.89
C PHE A 179 -5.81 -6.10 -0.07
N ILE A 180 -5.97 -5.80 1.22
CA ILE A 180 -4.84 -5.51 2.09
C ILE A 180 -3.91 -6.72 2.22
N ASP A 181 -4.47 -7.92 2.33
CA ASP A 181 -3.68 -9.16 2.35
C ASP A 181 -2.92 -9.36 1.03
N ALA A 182 -3.49 -8.97 -0.12
CA ALA A 182 -2.80 -9.01 -1.41
C ALA A 182 -1.58 -8.06 -1.46
N LEU A 183 -1.73 -6.84 -0.93
CA LEU A 183 -0.62 -5.89 -0.80
C LEU A 183 0.47 -6.43 0.13
N VAL A 184 0.08 -6.86 1.32
CA VAL A 184 0.99 -7.40 2.34
C VAL A 184 1.76 -8.61 1.81
N ASN A 185 1.08 -9.53 1.14
CA ASN A 185 1.71 -10.70 0.53
C ASN A 185 2.68 -10.32 -0.58
N THR A 186 2.33 -9.33 -1.42
CA THR A 186 3.23 -8.81 -2.45
C THR A 186 4.50 -8.25 -1.84
N TYR A 187 4.40 -7.35 -0.87
CA TYR A 187 5.58 -6.71 -0.30
C TYR A 187 6.42 -7.71 0.53
N GLY A 188 5.76 -8.46 1.40
CA GLY A 188 6.42 -9.40 2.30
C GLY A 188 7.15 -10.52 1.56
N TYR A 189 6.50 -11.14 0.55
CA TYR A 189 7.12 -12.19 -0.25
C TYR A 189 8.37 -11.69 -0.99
N ASN A 190 8.28 -10.53 -1.65
CA ASN A 190 9.40 -10.01 -2.45
C ASN A 190 10.57 -9.47 -1.61
N TYR A 191 10.33 -9.12 -0.34
CA TYR A 191 11.35 -8.73 0.65
C TYR A 191 11.80 -9.89 1.54
N ASN A 192 11.17 -11.07 1.44
CA ASN A 192 11.43 -12.23 2.28
C ASN A 192 11.27 -11.89 3.78
N VAL A 193 10.14 -11.26 4.12
CA VAL A 193 9.73 -10.94 5.50
C VAL A 193 8.31 -11.41 5.75
N ASP A 194 8.01 -11.74 7.00
CA ASP A 194 6.68 -12.25 7.38
C ASP A 194 5.75 -11.14 7.93
N LYS A 195 6.24 -9.90 8.02
CA LYS A 195 5.57 -8.78 8.69
C LYS A 195 5.69 -7.49 7.88
N VAL A 196 4.55 -6.86 7.63
CA VAL A 196 4.46 -5.58 6.89
C VAL A 196 3.59 -4.61 7.67
N ALA A 197 4.09 -3.40 7.92
CA ALA A 197 3.32 -2.31 8.50
C ALA A 197 3.01 -1.26 7.44
N ILE A 198 1.73 -0.95 7.26
CA ILE A 198 1.25 0.02 6.26
C ILE A 198 0.86 1.31 6.98
N TYR A 199 1.32 2.44 6.46
CA TYR A 199 1.04 3.75 7.00
C TYR A 199 0.44 4.66 5.91
N VAL A 200 -0.61 5.40 6.28
CA VAL A 200 -1.25 6.43 5.45
C VAL A 200 -1.32 7.71 6.29
N GLN A 201 -0.89 8.85 5.74
CA GLN A 201 -0.77 10.11 6.49
C GLN A 201 0.02 9.93 7.82
N ASN A 202 1.09 9.14 7.79
CA ASN A 202 1.94 8.80 8.95
C ASN A 202 1.20 8.10 10.11
N LYS A 203 0.00 7.57 9.88
CA LYS A 203 -0.75 6.76 10.85
C LYS A 203 -0.74 5.32 10.39
N LEU A 204 -0.62 4.39 11.34
CA LEU A 204 -0.80 2.97 11.05
C LEU A 204 -2.19 2.80 10.44
N TYR A 205 -2.25 2.20 9.26
CA TYR A 205 -3.49 1.94 8.58
C TYR A 205 -4.21 0.79 9.30
N GLU A 206 -5.48 1.00 9.64
CA GLU A 206 -6.36 -0.02 10.23
C GLU A 206 -7.46 -0.32 9.21
N ASP A 207 -7.56 -1.58 8.77
CA ASP A 207 -8.67 -2.00 7.93
C ASP A 207 -9.92 -2.30 8.79
N GLN A 208 -11.02 -2.66 8.13
CA GLN A 208 -12.28 -3.00 8.80
C GLN A 208 -12.24 -4.23 9.72
N ARG A 209 -11.13 -4.99 9.81
CA ARG A 209 -10.94 -6.04 10.83
C ARG A 209 -10.68 -5.47 12.23
N GLY A 210 -10.32 -4.19 12.31
CA GLY A 210 -10.14 -3.44 13.55
C GLY A 210 -8.67 -3.26 13.96
N PRO A 211 -8.43 -2.79 15.20
CA PRO A 211 -7.09 -2.40 15.64
C PRO A 211 -6.08 -3.53 15.58
N MET A 212 -4.86 -3.22 15.14
CA MET A 212 -3.72 -4.15 15.14
C MET A 212 -2.80 -3.88 16.34
N PRO A 213 -2.94 -4.61 17.46
CA PRO A 213 -2.15 -4.35 18.66
C PRO A 213 -0.63 -4.53 18.44
N ASP A 214 -0.26 -5.40 17.51
CA ASP A 214 1.14 -5.67 17.18
C ASP A 214 1.74 -4.64 16.21
N GLY A 215 0.92 -3.80 15.58
CA GLY A 215 1.36 -2.73 14.69
C GLY A 215 1.74 -3.16 13.26
N TYR A 216 1.42 -4.38 12.84
CA TYR A 216 1.72 -4.90 11.50
C TYR A 216 0.72 -5.98 11.05
N PHE A 217 0.65 -6.18 9.74
CA PHE A 217 0.00 -7.31 9.09
C PHE A 217 0.97 -8.48 8.93
N LYS A 218 0.46 -9.69 9.01
CA LYS A 218 1.21 -10.92 8.76
C LYS A 218 1.06 -11.33 7.30
N VAL A 219 2.14 -11.82 6.71
CA VAL A 219 2.12 -12.43 5.38
C VAL A 219 1.47 -13.81 5.50
N THR A 220 0.48 -14.07 4.65
CA THR A 220 -0.29 -15.32 4.59
C THR A 220 -0.47 -15.74 3.13
N ALA A 221 0.66 -15.94 2.45
CA ALA A 221 0.72 -16.20 1.02
C ALA A 221 0.65 -17.68 0.63
N GLU A 222 0.57 -18.59 1.62
CA GLU A 222 0.78 -20.03 1.42
C GLU A 222 -0.32 -20.68 0.56
N ASP A 223 -1.55 -20.18 0.68
CA ASP A 223 -2.73 -20.72 -0.01
C ASP A 223 -3.05 -19.99 -1.33
N ALA A 224 -2.17 -19.08 -1.77
CA ALA A 224 -2.36 -18.34 -3.01
C ALA A 224 -2.18 -19.25 -4.25
N VAL A 225 -3.08 -19.10 -5.21
CA VAL A 225 -3.08 -19.91 -6.44
C VAL A 225 -2.37 -19.13 -7.56
N LYS A 226 -1.55 -19.81 -8.35
CA LYS A 226 -0.95 -19.17 -9.52
C LYS A 226 -2.04 -18.83 -10.54
N TYR A 227 -2.07 -17.59 -11.00
CA TYR A 227 -2.91 -17.17 -12.12
C TYR A 227 -2.18 -17.47 -13.45
N GLU A 228 -2.90 -18.07 -14.40
CA GLU A 228 -2.38 -18.52 -15.70
C GLU A 228 -2.88 -17.65 -16.86
#